data_AF-A0A2S6NKF4-F1
#
_entry.id   AF-A0A2S6NKF4-F1
#
_cell.length_a   1.000
_cell.length_b   1.000
_cell.length_c   1.000
_cell.angle_alpha   90.00
_cell.angle_beta   90.00
_cell.angle_gamma   90.00
#
_symmetry.space_group_name_H-M   'P 1'
#
loop_
_entity.id
_entity.type
_entity.pdbx_description
1 polymer ?
#
loop_
_entity_poly.entity_id
_entity_poly.type
_entity_poly.pdbx_seq_one_letter_code
_entity_poly.pdbx_strand_id
1 'polypeptide(L)' 'MASMPYELRMNGRPAGRFETPDEAEQQARTLIRQNADHVVEIIDLATGQPYAPAASGGDREALARKIGF' A
#
# COMPACT_ATOMS: atom_id res chain seq x y z
N MET A 1 4.07 -24.53 -2.68
CA MET A 1 4.06 -23.29 -3.50
C MET A 1 3.69 -22.17 -2.55
N ALA A 2 4.59 -21.21 -2.32
CA ALA A 2 4.25 -20.02 -1.54
C ALA A 2 3.20 -19.24 -2.35
N SER A 3 1.97 -19.18 -1.85
CA SER A 3 0.98 -18.26 -2.41
C SER A 3 1.35 -16.88 -1.87
N MET A 4 1.46 -15.89 -2.75
CA MET A 4 1.62 -14.49 -2.38
C MET A 4 0.22 -13.87 -2.37
N PRO A 5 -0.52 -13.94 -1.24
CA PRO A 5 -1.89 -13.51 -1.21
C PRO A 5 -2.04 -12.00 -1.25
N TYR A 6 -0.98 -11.19 -1.12
CA TYR A 6 -1.12 -9.73 -1.13
C TYR A 6 -0.59 -9.14 -2.44
N GLU A 7 -1.40 -8.35 -3.13
CA GLU A 7 -1.02 -7.61 -4.34
C GLU A 7 -1.05 -6.11 -4.04
N LEU A 8 0.10 -5.47 -4.18
CA LEU A 8 0.20 -4.02 -4.17
C LEU A 8 -0.14 -3.50 -5.56
N ARG A 9 -1.08 -2.57 -5.63
CA ARG A 9 -1.43 -1.83 -6.82
C ARG A 9 -1.06 -0.37 -6.66
N MET A 10 -0.66 0.25 -7.76
CA MET A 10 -0.31 1.64 -7.85
C MET A 10 -1.08 2.25 -9.02
N ASN A 11 -1.92 3.25 -8.74
CA ASN A 11 -2.83 3.87 -9.70
C ASN A 11 -3.66 2.82 -10.47
N GLY A 12 -4.19 1.83 -9.74
CA GLY A 12 -4.98 0.73 -10.30
C GLY A 12 -4.18 -0.34 -11.06
N ARG A 13 -2.84 -0.26 -11.12
CA ARG A 13 -1.99 -1.24 -11.81
C ARG A 13 -1.21 -2.09 -10.82
N PRO A 14 -1.02 -3.40 -11.03
CA PRO A 14 -0.20 -4.23 -10.16
C PRO A 14 1.26 -3.74 -10.15
N ALA A 15 1.76 -3.42 -8.96
CA ALA A 15 3.12 -2.95 -8.70
C ALA A 15 3.99 -4.02 -8.04
N GLY A 16 3.41 -4.98 -7.32
CA GLY A 16 4.11 -6.10 -6.71
C GLY A 16 3.19 -7.09 -6.01
N ARG A 17 3.71 -8.28 -5.69
CA ARG A 17 3.01 -9.30 -4.90
C ARG A 17 3.88 -9.74 -3.73
N PHE A 18 3.23 -10.00 -2.60
CA PHE A 18 3.85 -10.22 -1.31
C PHE A 18 3.19 -11.38 -0.58
N GLU A 19 4.00 -12.07 0.23
CA GLU A 19 3.54 -13.19 1.05
C GLU A 19 2.82 -12.69 2.30
N THR A 20 3.27 -11.55 2.83
CA THR A 20 2.73 -10.93 4.03
C THR A 20 2.18 -9.53 3.75
N PRO A 21 1.19 -9.06 4.53
CA PRO A 21 0.66 -7.71 4.35
C PRO A 21 1.69 -6.65 4.76
N ASP A 22 2.55 -6.97 5.74
CA ASP A 22 3.58 -6.07 6.27
C ASP A 22 4.60 -5.68 5.17
N GLU A 23 5.03 -6.65 4.35
CA GLU A 23 5.89 -6.38 3.21
C GLU A 23 5.21 -5.50 2.15
N ALA A 24 3.92 -5.76 1.87
CA ALA A 24 3.14 -4.95 0.95
C ALA A 24 2.98 -3.51 1.47
N GLU A 25 2.78 -3.32 2.78
CA GLU A 25 2.71 -2.02 3.43
C GLU A 25 4.04 -1.27 3.41
N GLN A 26 5.16 -1.95 3.68
CA GLN A 26 6.50 -1.35 3.61
C GLN A 26 6.81 -0.85 2.19
N GLN A 27 6.45 -1.64 1.17
CA GLN A 27 6.59 -1.21 -0.21
C GLN A 27 5.63 -0.07 -0.56
N ALA A 28 4.36 -0.12 -0.12
CA ALA A 28 3.40 0.95 -0.31
C ALA A 28 3.90 2.28 0.26
N ARG A 29 4.42 2.27 1.50
CA ARG A 29 5.03 3.44 2.14
C ARG A 29 6.23 3.97 1.38
N THR A 30 7.06 3.07 0.84
CA THR A 30 8.21 3.45 0.01
C THR A 30 7.77 4.16 -1.27
N LEU A 31 6.74 3.65 -1.96
CA LEU A 31 6.18 4.26 -3.16
C LEU A 31 5.56 5.64 -2.87
N ILE A 32 4.82 5.78 -1.77
CA ILE A 32 4.25 7.07 -1.33
C ILE A 32 5.38 8.07 -1.00
N ARG A 33 6.46 7.62 -0.35
CA ARG A 33 7.61 8.50 -0.05
C ARG A 33 8.32 8.97 -1.30
N GLN A 34 8.41 8.13 -2.33
CA GLN A 34 9.02 8.50 -3.61
C GLN A 34 8.15 9.49 -4.37
N ASN A 35 6.83 9.31 -4.33
CA ASN A 35 5.88 10.24 -4.91
C ASN A 35 4.56 10.17 -4.15
N ALA A 36 4.23 11.26 -3.45
CA ALA A 36 3.06 11.32 -2.61
C ALA A 36 1.75 11.25 -3.42
N ASP A 37 1.79 11.52 -4.73
CA ASP A 37 0.60 11.49 -5.61
C ASP A 37 0.24 10.08 -6.09
N HIS A 38 1.05 9.08 -5.76
CA HIS A 38 0.71 7.69 -6.05
C HIS A 38 -0.43 7.21 -5.16
N VAL A 39 -1.52 6.74 -5.78
CA VAL A 39 -2.56 5.99 -5.08
C VAL A 39 -2.11 4.55 -4.97
N VAL A 40 -1.82 4.08 -3.77
CA VAL A 40 -1.37 2.71 -3.52
C VAL A 40 -2.42 1.91 -2.79
N GLU A 41 -2.79 0.75 -3.32
CA GLU A 41 -3.82 -0.13 -2.77
C GLU A 41 -3.22 -1.52 -2.51
N ILE A 42 -3.57 -2.15 -1.39
CA ILE A 42 -3.15 -3.52 -1.09
C ILE A 42 -4.39 -4.41 -1.17
N ILE A 43 -4.36 -5.37 -2.07
CA ILE A 43 -5.44 -6.34 -2.30
C ILE A 43 -5.01 -7.69 -1.74
N ASP A 44 -5.82 -8.26 -0.86
CA ASP A 44 -5.72 -9.66 -0.50
C ASP A 44 -6.39 -10.51 -1.61
N LEU A 45 -5.58 -11.18 -2.42
CA LEU A 45 -5.95 -12.12 -3.46
C LEU A 45 -6.56 -13.42 -2.92
N ALA A 46 -6.31 -13.80 -1.66
CA ALA A 46 -6.94 -14.97 -1.07
C ALA A 46 -8.43 -14.73 -0.81
N THR A 47 -8.78 -13.51 -0.42
CA THR A 47 -10.18 -13.09 -0.18
C THR A 47 -10.77 -12.29 -1.34
N GLY A 48 -9.94 -11.76 -2.24
CA GLY A 48 -10.32 -10.83 -3.30
C GLY A 48 -10.66 -9.43 -2.81
N GLN A 49 -10.36 -9.11 -1.55
CA GLN A 49 -10.77 -7.87 -0.88
C GLN A 49 -9.58 -6.93 -0.65
N PRO A 50 -9.79 -5.61 -0.62
CA PRO A 50 -8.75 -4.68 -0.18
C PRO A 50 -8.40 -4.96 1.28
N TYR A 51 -7.12 -5.27 1.54
CA TYR A 51 -6.63 -5.64 2.88
C TYR A 51 -6.72 -4.47 3.87
N ALA A 52 -6.48 -3.24 3.40
CA ALA A 52 -6.64 -2.03 4.18
C ALA A 52 -6.99 -0.87 3.24
N PRO A 53 -7.60 0.23 3.72
CA PRO A 53 -7.73 1.46 2.96
C PRO A 53 -6.35 2.12 2.79
N ALA A 54 -5.49 1.49 1.99
CA ALA A 54 -4.65 2.14 1.00
C ALA A 54 -4.06 3.49 1.41
N ALA A 55 -3.51 3.61 2.63
CA ALA A 55 -3.03 4.86 3.24
C ALA A 55 -3.81 6.11 2.76
N SER A 56 -5.14 6.02 2.67
CA SER A 56 -5.92 6.88 1.81
C SER A 56 -6.17 8.20 2.52
N GLY A 57 -5.28 9.16 2.30
CA GLY A 57 -5.50 10.59 2.58
C GLY A 57 -5.53 11.00 4.06
N GLY A 58 -6.20 10.24 4.94
CA GLY A 58 -6.32 10.55 6.37
C GLY A 58 -4.98 10.45 7.11
N ASP A 59 -4.14 9.48 6.73
CA ASP A 59 -2.76 9.40 7.17
C ASP A 59 -1.84 10.41 6.47
N ARG A 60 -2.26 11.04 5.36
CA ARG A 60 -1.47 12.06 4.67
C ARG A 60 -1.38 13.32 5.54
N GLU A 61 -2.49 13.75 6.15
CA GLU A 61 -2.50 14.82 7.15
C GLU A 61 -1.86 14.41 8.48
N ALA A 62 -2.10 13.19 8.98
CA ALA A 62 -1.52 12.73 10.23
C ALA A 62 0.02 12.54 10.14
N LEU A 63 0.53 12.10 8.98
CA LEU A 63 1.95 11.96 8.70
C LEU A 63 2.60 13.31 8.39
N ALA A 64 1.94 14.19 7.61
CA ALA A 64 2.44 15.56 7.39
C ALA A 64 2.51 16.38 8.69
N ARG A 65 1.59 16.17 9.63
CA ARG A 65 1.58 16.86 10.92
C ARG A 65 2.60 16.30 11.91
N LYS A 66 3.04 15.05 11.73
CA LYS A 66 4.07 14.39 12.55
C LYS A 66 5.48 14.60 12.03
N ILE A 67 5.65 14.79 10.73
CA ILE A 67 6.89 15.16 10.05
C ILE A 67 6.79 16.64 9.72
N GLY A 68 6.93 17.51 10.73
CA GLY A 68 6.73 18.95 10.58
C GLY A 68 7.47 19.54 9.37
N PHE A 69 6.71 20.28 8.57
CA PHE A 69 7.23 21.27 7.63
C PHE A 69 7.02 22.65 8.23
#